data_AF-A0A1H3FMB8-F1
#
_entry.id   AF-A0A1H3FMB8-F1
#
_cell.length_a   1.000
_cell.length_b   1.000
_cell.length_c   1.000
_cell.angle_alpha   90.00
_cell.angle_beta   90.00
_cell.angle_gamma   90.00
#
_symmetry.space_group_name_H-M   'P 1'
#
loop_
_entity.id
_entity.type
_entity.pdbx_description
1 polymer ?
#
loop_
_entity_poly.entity_id
_entity_poly.type
_entity_poly.pdbx_seq_one_letter_code
_entity_poly.pdbx_strand_id
1 'polypeptide(L)'
;MLRPIRILIGKPGLDGHDRGALIIAQGLRDEGMEVIYTGLRQSPAQIVAMAIQEDVDLIGLSCLSGAHMELFPVVVTLLKKQKADDILVFGGGVIPQEDIPLLKKQGIREIFTPGTTIQQTAQFIRQLMKEEKGWGGSVTNSGGVQL
;
A
#
# COMPACT_ATOMS: atom_id res chain seq x y z
N MET A 1 24.48 0.84 3.02
CA MET A 1 23.48 0.10 2.21
C MET A 1 22.17 0.87 2.30
N LEU A 2 21.47 1.08 1.19
CA LEU A 2 20.15 1.69 1.20
C LEU A 2 19.14 0.65 1.72
N ARG A 3 18.29 1.03 2.68
CA ARG A 3 17.25 0.12 3.20
C ARG A 3 16.17 -0.11 2.15
N PRO A 4 15.62 -1.32 2.02
CA PRO A 4 14.49 -1.58 1.13
C PRO A 4 13.25 -0.78 1.56
N ILE A 5 12.35 -0.54 0.60
CA ILE A 5 11.05 0.07 0.88
C ILE A 5 10.20 -0.95 1.64
N ARG A 6 9.68 -0.56 2.80
CA ARG A 6 8.86 -1.41 3.66
C ARG A 6 7.38 -1.07 3.50
N ILE A 7 6.55 -2.09 3.22
CA ILE A 7 5.14 -1.90 2.91
C ILE A 7 4.29 -2.84 3.75
N LEU A 8 3.27 -2.27 4.41
CA LEU A 8 2.20 -3.04 5.02
C LEU A 8 1.01 -3.15 4.06
N ILE A 9 0.64 -4.36 3.65
CA ILE A 9 -0.59 -4.61 2.90
C ILE A 9 -1.71 -4.95 3.89
N GLY A 10 -2.63 -4.01 4.06
CA GLY A 10 -3.74 -4.07 4.99
C GLY A 10 -5.09 -4.38 4.32
N LYS A 11 -5.91 -5.19 4.99
CA LYS A 11 -7.31 -5.43 4.60
C LYS A 11 -8.26 -4.99 5.70
N PRO A 12 -8.81 -3.76 5.61
CA PRO A 12 -9.67 -3.23 6.65
C PRO A 12 -11.08 -3.84 6.60
N GLY A 13 -11.73 -3.97 7.75
CA GLY A 13 -13.16 -4.29 7.86
C GLY A 13 -13.47 -5.77 7.75
N LEU A 14 -14.59 -6.15 7.14
CA LEU A 14 -15.02 -7.57 7.02
C LEU A 14 -14.71 -8.19 5.65
N ASP A 15 -13.92 -7.51 4.82
CA ASP A 15 -13.60 -7.95 3.47
C ASP A 15 -12.78 -9.26 3.48
N GLY A 16 -13.41 -10.35 3.04
CA GLY A 16 -12.81 -11.67 2.95
C GLY A 16 -12.01 -11.94 1.68
N HIS A 17 -11.94 -10.99 0.73
CA HIS A 17 -11.28 -11.21 -0.56
C HIS A 17 -9.76 -10.99 -0.47
N ASP A 18 -9.00 -12.03 -0.15
CA ASP A 18 -7.54 -11.94 0.04
C ASP A 18 -6.72 -12.07 -1.25
N ARG A 19 -7.21 -12.76 -2.27
CA ARG A 19 -6.44 -13.10 -3.48
C ARG A 19 -5.71 -11.91 -4.09
N GLY A 20 -6.40 -10.78 -4.29
CA GLY A 20 -5.80 -9.57 -4.86
C GLY A 20 -4.67 -9.02 -3.97
N ALA A 21 -4.91 -8.92 -2.67
CA ALA A 21 -3.91 -8.45 -1.71
C ALA A 21 -2.68 -9.37 -1.66
N LEU A 22 -2.88 -10.70 -1.71
CA LEU A 22 -1.78 -11.67 -1.71
C LEU A 22 -0.94 -11.59 -3.00
N ILE A 23 -1.58 -11.42 -4.16
CA ILE A 23 -0.88 -11.23 -5.44
C ILE A 23 -0.05 -9.94 -5.43
N ILE A 24 -0.63 -8.82 -4.97
CA ILE A 24 0.10 -7.56 -4.82
C ILE A 24 1.26 -7.73 -3.84
N ALA A 25 1.02 -8.36 -2.68
CA ALA A 25 2.05 -8.55 -1.68
C ALA A 25 3.22 -9.38 -2.20
N GLN A 26 2.93 -10.47 -2.93
CA GLN A 26 3.99 -11.28 -3.56
C GLN A 26 4.72 -10.50 -4.65
N GLY A 27 4.00 -9.88 -5.57
CA GLY A 27 4.62 -9.15 -6.67
C GLY A 27 5.50 -7.98 -6.22
N LEU A 28 5.12 -7.28 -5.15
CA LEU A 28 5.96 -6.22 -4.58
C LEU A 28 7.22 -6.78 -3.90
N ARG A 29 7.18 -7.99 -3.34
CA ARG A 29 8.40 -8.68 -2.87
C ARG A 29 9.31 -9.07 -4.02
N ASP A 30 8.74 -9.55 -5.13
CA ASP A 30 9.50 -9.89 -6.34
C ASP A 30 10.18 -8.64 -6.93
N GLU A 31 9.60 -7.46 -6.70
CA GLU A 31 10.19 -6.15 -7.01
C GLU A 31 11.23 -5.68 -5.96
N GLY A 32 11.61 -6.51 -4.99
CA GLY A 32 12.65 -6.21 -4.01
C GLY A 32 12.21 -5.28 -2.87
N MET A 33 10.91 -5.17 -2.61
CA MET A 33 10.36 -4.47 -1.44
C MET A 33 10.15 -5.44 -0.28
N GLU A 34 10.27 -4.95 0.94
CA GLU A 34 9.91 -5.74 2.12
C GLU A 34 8.41 -5.57 2.39
N VAL A 35 7.65 -6.67 2.30
CA VAL A 35 6.18 -6.60 2.37
C VAL A 35 5.63 -7.46 3.50
N ILE A 36 4.91 -6.80 4.41
CA ILE A 36 4.18 -7.40 5.52
C ILE A 36 2.70 -7.44 5.15
N TYR A 37 2.06 -8.58 5.33
CA TYR A 37 0.62 -8.73 5.09
C TYR A 37 -0.11 -8.87 6.42
N THR A 38 -1.12 -8.04 6.66
CA THR A 38 -1.82 -7.99 7.96
C THR A 38 -2.73 -9.19 8.22
N GLY A 39 -3.00 -10.00 7.20
CA GLY A 39 -4.12 -10.94 7.22
C GLY A 39 -5.47 -10.25 7.01
N LEU A 40 -6.53 -11.06 7.04
CA LEU A 40 -7.90 -10.60 6.86
C LEU A 40 -8.44 -9.90 8.11
N ARG A 41 -9.50 -9.12 7.90
CA ARG A 41 -10.39 -8.61 8.93
C ARG A 41 -9.73 -7.76 10.02
N GLN A 42 -8.83 -6.87 9.63
CA GLN A 42 -8.18 -5.96 10.56
C GLN A 42 -8.99 -4.67 10.69
N SER A 43 -9.07 -4.12 11.89
CA SER A 43 -9.58 -2.75 12.06
C SER A 43 -8.54 -1.74 11.56
N PRO A 44 -8.96 -0.53 11.14
CA PRO A 44 -8.03 0.56 10.82
C PRO A 44 -7.00 0.82 11.93
N ALA A 45 -7.41 0.72 13.21
CA ALA A 45 -6.51 0.91 14.35
C ALA A 45 -5.44 -0.18 14.44
N GLN A 46 -5.78 -1.45 14.20
CA GLN A 46 -4.81 -2.55 14.17
C GLN A 46 -3.81 -2.39 13.02
N ILE A 47 -4.29 -1.98 11.84
CA ILE A 47 -3.43 -1.72 10.68
C ILE A 47 -2.42 -0.62 11.01
N VAL A 48 -2.88 0.50 11.59
CA VAL A 48 -1.99 1.61 11.96
C VAL A 48 -1.00 1.21 13.06
N ALA A 49 -1.44 0.49 14.09
CA ALA A 49 -0.55 0.03 15.15
C ALA A 49 0.56 -0.87 14.60
N MET A 50 0.21 -1.80 13.71
CA MET A 50 1.18 -2.68 13.05
C MET A 50 2.13 -1.89 12.14
N ALA A 51 1.62 -0.93 11.37
CA ALA A 51 2.45 -0.09 10.49
C ALA A 51 3.53 0.67 11.27
N ILE A 52 3.16 1.24 12.43
CA ILE A 52 4.08 1.95 13.31
C ILE A 52 5.08 0.98 13.95
N GLN A 53 4.61 -0.14 14.49
CA GLN A 53 5.46 -1.14 15.13
C GLN A 53 6.51 -1.72 14.18
N GLU A 54 6.11 -1.95 12.92
CA GLU A 54 6.96 -2.51 11.88
C GLU A 54 7.80 -1.46 11.13
N ASP A 55 7.70 -0.17 11.50
CA ASP A 55 8.43 0.94 10.87
C ASP A 55 8.33 0.91 9.34
N VAL A 56 7.09 0.87 8.84
CA VAL A 56 6.84 0.78 7.38
C VAL A 56 6.85 2.16 6.74
N ASP A 57 7.27 2.20 5.47
CA ASP A 57 7.22 3.42 4.67
C ASP A 57 5.81 3.70 4.13
N LEU A 58 5.10 2.64 3.76
CA LEU A 58 3.76 2.72 3.17
C LEU A 58 2.79 1.70 3.74
N ILE A 59 1.50 2.07 3.70
CA ILE A 59 0.37 1.16 3.86
C ILE A 59 -0.37 1.07 2.52
N GLY A 60 -0.50 -0.15 1.99
CA GLY A 60 -1.39 -0.47 0.88
C GLY A 60 -2.69 -1.08 1.37
N LEU A 61 -3.82 -0.39 1.20
CA LEU A 61 -5.14 -0.87 1.62
C LEU A 61 -5.87 -1.57 0.48
N SER A 62 -6.41 -2.75 0.74
CA SER A 62 -7.21 -3.51 -0.24
C SER A 62 -8.65 -3.68 0.21
N CYS A 63 -9.62 -3.23 -0.60
CA CYS A 63 -11.05 -3.37 -0.34
C CYS A 63 -11.85 -3.75 -1.59
N LEU A 64 -12.59 -4.86 -1.51
CA LEU A 64 -13.54 -5.30 -2.54
C LEU A 64 -15.00 -5.27 -2.04
N SER A 65 -15.24 -4.93 -0.78
CA SER A 65 -16.57 -4.92 -0.16
C SER A 65 -17.34 -3.59 -0.30
N GLY A 66 -16.76 -2.58 -0.96
CA GLY A 66 -17.35 -1.24 -1.11
C GLY A 66 -17.19 -0.33 0.12
N ALA A 67 -16.47 -0.76 1.15
CA ALA A 67 -16.27 0.00 2.39
C ALA A 67 -15.07 0.97 2.33
N HIS A 68 -14.50 1.21 1.14
CA HIS A 68 -13.28 2.02 0.96
C HIS A 68 -13.46 3.47 1.42
N MET A 69 -14.60 4.09 1.14
CA MET A 69 -14.90 5.48 1.55
C MET A 69 -14.96 5.64 3.07
N GLU A 70 -15.37 4.60 3.79
CA GLU A 70 -15.48 4.62 5.25
C GLU A 70 -14.16 4.26 5.92
N LEU A 71 -13.41 3.30 5.35
CA LEU A 71 -12.28 2.69 6.04
C LEU A 71 -10.93 3.32 5.68
N PHE A 72 -10.70 3.72 4.44
CA PHE A 72 -9.40 4.24 4.02
C PHE A 72 -9.07 5.58 4.68
N PRO A 73 -10.00 6.57 4.73
CA PRO A 73 -9.72 7.87 5.35
C PRO A 73 -9.47 7.76 6.86
N VAL A 74 -10.04 6.75 7.51
CA VAL A 74 -9.85 6.48 8.93
C VAL A 74 -8.38 6.07 9.20
N VAL A 75 -7.76 5.26 8.34
CA VAL A 75 -6.34 4.89 8.47
C VAL A 75 -5.46 6.14 8.42
N VAL A 76 -5.66 7.02 7.44
CA VAL A 76 -4.92 8.28 7.31
C VAL A 76 -5.12 9.18 8.54
N THR A 77 -6.36 9.28 9.02
CA THR A 77 -6.70 10.07 10.21
C THR A 77 -6.01 9.54 11.46
N LEU A 78 -5.96 8.21 11.62
CA LEU A 78 -5.33 7.57 12.77
C LEU A 78 -3.80 7.72 12.74
N LEU A 79 -3.16 7.63 11.57
CA LEU A 79 -1.72 7.92 11.42
C LEU A 79 -1.39 9.33 11.90
N LYS A 80 -2.15 10.34 11.46
CA LYS A 80 -2.00 11.73 11.91
C LYS A 80 -2.18 11.88 13.41
N LYS A 81 -3.19 11.23 13.99
CA LYS A 81 -3.43 11.26 15.45
C LYS A 81 -2.27 10.66 16.24
N GLN A 82 -1.58 9.66 15.68
CA GLN A 82 -0.41 9.03 16.28
C GLN A 82 0.92 9.68 15.89
N LYS A 83 0.90 10.81 15.16
CA LYS A 83 2.09 11.52 14.67
C LYS A 83 3.00 10.65 13.78
N ALA A 84 2.37 9.77 12.99
CA ALA A 84 3.00 8.87 12.03
C ALA A 84 2.52 9.18 10.60
N ASP A 85 2.28 10.46 10.30
CA ASP A 85 1.79 10.93 9.00
C ASP A 85 2.86 10.96 7.91
N ASP A 86 4.10 10.61 8.25
CA ASP A 86 5.15 10.29 7.28
C ASP A 86 4.95 8.89 6.64
N ILE A 87 4.13 8.02 7.22
CA ILE A 87 3.73 6.75 6.60
C ILE A 87 2.68 7.04 5.52
N LEU A 88 3.02 6.75 4.27
CA LEU A 88 2.18 7.07 3.12
C LEU A 88 1.13 5.99 2.88
N VAL A 89 -0.08 6.36 2.45
CA VAL A 89 -1.16 5.40 2.23
C VAL A 89 -1.56 5.36 0.76
N PHE A 90 -1.62 4.18 0.16
CA PHE A 90 -2.26 3.94 -1.14
C PHE A 90 -3.37 2.90 -0.99
N GLY A 91 -4.27 2.83 -1.97
CA GLY A 91 -5.41 1.94 -1.95
C GLY A 91 -5.56 1.13 -3.23
N GLY A 92 -6.38 0.08 -3.17
CA GLY A 92 -6.77 -0.66 -4.35
C GLY A 92 -7.94 -1.61 -4.11
N GLY A 93 -8.48 -2.14 -5.22
CA GLY A 93 -9.66 -3.01 -5.23
C GLY A 93 -10.70 -2.54 -6.23
N VAL A 94 -11.96 -2.94 -6.03
CA VAL A 94 -13.08 -2.53 -6.89
C VAL A 94 -13.63 -1.21 -6.36
N ILE A 95 -13.02 -0.11 -6.79
CA ILE A 95 -13.34 1.25 -6.33
C ILE A 95 -13.96 2.04 -7.50
N PRO A 96 -15.16 2.63 -7.33
CA PRO A 96 -15.79 3.48 -8.35
C PRO A 96 -14.93 4.69 -8.73
N GLN A 97 -14.98 5.09 -10.01
CA GLN A 97 -14.15 6.18 -10.52
C GLN A 97 -14.49 7.52 -9.87
N GLU A 98 -15.75 7.73 -9.52
CA GLU A 98 -16.24 8.92 -8.81
C GLU A 98 -15.68 9.06 -7.38
N ASP A 99 -15.32 7.94 -6.74
CA ASP A 99 -14.81 7.92 -5.36
C ASP A 99 -13.31 8.24 -5.29
N ILE A 100 -12.54 7.93 -6.34
CA ILE A 100 -11.09 8.09 -6.36
C ILE A 100 -10.65 9.53 -6.05
N PRO A 101 -11.20 10.59 -6.69
CA PRO A 101 -10.82 11.97 -6.37
C PRO A 101 -11.09 12.34 -4.91
N LEU A 102 -12.14 11.79 -4.30
CA LEU A 102 -12.48 12.05 -2.90
C LEU A 102 -11.49 11.37 -1.96
N LEU A 103 -11.15 10.10 -2.21
CA LEU A 103 -10.12 9.37 -1.46
C LEU A 103 -8.76 10.07 -1.54
N LYS A 104 -8.38 10.56 -2.73
CA LYS A 104 -7.11 11.29 -2.89
C LYS A 104 -7.08 12.59 -2.09
N LYS A 105 -8.19 13.35 -2.06
CA LYS A 105 -8.33 14.54 -1.19
C LYS A 105 -8.22 14.21 0.29
N GLN A 106 -8.55 12.99 0.70
CA GLN A 106 -8.46 12.52 2.08
C GLN A 106 -7.07 11.99 2.46
N GLY A 107 -6.08 12.07 1.56
CA GLY A 107 -4.69 11.73 1.81
C GLY A 107 -4.25 10.36 1.30
N ILE A 108 -5.10 9.68 0.52
CA ILE A 108 -4.68 8.49 -0.22
C ILE A 108 -3.85 8.90 -1.43
N ARG A 109 -2.64 8.37 -1.56
CA ARG A 109 -1.67 8.79 -2.59
C ARG A 109 -2.05 8.31 -3.98
N GLU A 110 -2.56 7.09 -4.08
CA GLU A 110 -3.05 6.53 -5.34
C GLU A 110 -4.09 5.42 -5.08
N ILE A 111 -4.95 5.20 -6.06
CA ILE A 111 -5.91 4.09 -6.10
C ILE A 111 -5.65 3.20 -7.31
N PHE A 112 -5.39 1.92 -7.06
CA PHE A 112 -5.20 0.91 -8.10
C PHE A 112 -6.46 0.06 -8.29
N THR A 113 -7.06 0.17 -9.46
CA THR A 113 -8.26 -0.60 -9.86
C THR A 113 -7.89 -1.85 -10.65
N PRO A 114 -8.83 -2.80 -10.90
CA PRO A 114 -8.55 -3.99 -11.70
C PRO A 114 -7.90 -3.65 -13.05
N GLY A 115 -6.91 -4.45 -13.44
CA GLY A 115 -6.11 -4.21 -14.65
C GLY A 115 -4.76 -3.51 -14.40
N THR A 116 -4.56 -2.92 -13.22
CA THR A 116 -3.25 -2.38 -12.82
C THR A 116 -2.23 -3.51 -12.66
N THR A 117 -1.04 -3.37 -13.25
CA THR A 117 0.04 -4.35 -13.11
C THR A 117 0.87 -4.15 -11.84
N ILE A 118 1.57 -5.20 -11.43
CA ILE A 118 2.56 -5.13 -10.33
C ILE A 118 3.64 -4.09 -10.64
N GLN A 119 4.14 -4.08 -11.87
CA GLN A 119 5.19 -3.17 -12.31
C GLN A 119 4.74 -1.71 -12.22
N GLN A 120 3.51 -1.40 -12.65
CA GLN A 120 2.94 -0.05 -12.52
C GLN A 120 2.85 0.37 -11.05
N THR A 121 2.39 -0.54 -10.18
CA THR A 121 2.28 -0.28 -8.74
C THR A 121 3.66 -0.05 -8.12
N ALA A 122 4.65 -0.89 -8.45
CA ALA A 122 6.01 -0.78 -7.95
C ALA A 122 6.72 0.49 -8.43
N GLN A 123 6.55 0.85 -9.71
CA GLN A 123 7.08 2.10 -10.28
C GLN A 123 6.52 3.33 -9.56
N PHE A 124 5.20 3.35 -9.34
CA PHE A 124 4.55 4.42 -8.57
C PHE A 124 5.16 4.52 -7.17
N ILE A 125 5.28 3.41 -6.45
CA ILE A 125 5.83 3.40 -5.08
C ILE A 125 7.27 3.95 -5.06
N ARG A 126 8.14 3.53 -5.99
CA ARG A 126 9.51 4.04 -6.06
C ARG A 126 9.56 5.53 -6.33
N GLN A 127 8.75 6.01 -7.27
CA GLN A 127 8.70 7.44 -7.60
C GLN A 127 8.21 8.25 -6.39
N LEU A 128 7.15 7.79 -5.75
CA LEU A 128 6.60 8.39 -4.54
C LEU A 128 7.64 8.45 -3.42
N MET A 129 8.37 7.37 -3.17
CA MET A 129 9.40 7.31 -2.14
C MET A 129 10.61 8.19 -2.46
N LYS A 130 10.95 8.36 -3.75
CA LYS A 130 11.98 9.28 -4.20
C LYS A 130 11.59 10.74 -3.93
N GLU A 131 10.34 11.10 -4.22
CA GLU A 131 9.82 12.46 -4.04
C GLU A 131 9.66 12.85 -2.56
N GLU A 132 9.09 11.95 -1.75
CA GLU A 132 8.70 12.25 -0.37
C GLU A 132 9.79 11.96 0.65
N LYS A 133 10.60 10.92 0.41
CA LYS A 133 11.59 10.42 1.38
C LYS A 133 13.00 10.37 0.80
N GLY A 134 13.24 10.92 -0.40
CA GLY A 134 14.57 10.97 -1.01
C GLY A 134 15.17 9.59 -1.31
N TRP A 135 14.34 8.56 -1.49
CA TRP A 135 14.80 7.20 -1.72
C TRP A 135 15.57 7.09 -3.05
N GLY A 136 16.83 6.63 -2.97
CA GLY A 136 17.77 6.57 -4.11
C GLY A 136 18.19 5.15 -4.52
N GLY A 137 17.43 4.11 -4.16
CA GLY A 137 17.81 2.72 -4.43
C GLY A 137 17.69 2.34 -5.91
N SER A 138 18.64 1.54 -6.40
CA SER A 138 18.54 0.84 -7.69
C SER A 138 18.17 -0.62 -7.46
N VAL A 139 17.17 -1.13 -8.18
CA VAL A 139 16.95 -2.58 -8.27
C VAL A 139 18.07 -3.16 -9.13
N THR A 140 18.90 -4.02 -8.57
CA THR A 140 19.75 -4.89 -9.39
C THR A 140 18.85 -5.94 -10.02
N ASN A 141 18.58 -5.83 -11.32
CA ASN A 141 17.90 -6.86 -12.09
C ASN A 141 18.81 -8.11 -12.17
N SER A 142 18.74 -9.00 -11.18
CA SER A 142 19.27 -10.35 -11.28
C SER A 142 18.14 -11.26 -11.80
N GLY A 143 18.02 -11.41 -13.12
CA GLY A 143 17.01 -12.32 -13.68
C GLY A 143 16.84 -12.41 -15.20
N GLY A 144 17.64 -11.69 -16.00
CA GLY A 144 17.64 -11.89 -17.45
C GLY A 144 18.52 -13.07 -17.85
N VAL A 145 17.97 -14.28 -17.94
CA VAL A 145 18.58 -15.34 -18.73
C VAL A 145 18.43 -14.93 -20.20
N GLN A 146 19.56 -14.63 -20.86
CA GLN A 146 19.64 -14.55 -22.31
C GLN A 146 19.45 -15.97 -22.88
N LEU A 147 18.47 -16.14 -23.75
CA LEU A 147 18.48 -17.16 -24.80
C LEU A 147 19.09 -16.53 -26.06
#